data_AF-A0A7Z0SED8-F1
#
_entry.id   AF-A0A7Z0SED8-F1
#
_cell.length_a   1.000
_cell.length_b   1.000
_cell.length_c   1.000
_cell.angle_alpha   90.00
_cell.angle_beta   90.00
_cell.angle_gamma   90.00
#
_symmetry.space_group_name_H-M   'P 1'
#
loop_
_entity.id
_entity.type
_entity.pdbx_description
1 polymer ?
#
loop_
_entity_poly.entity_id
_entity_poly.type
_entity_poly.pdbx_seq_one_letter_code
_entity_poly.pdbx_strand_id
1 'polypeptide(L)'
;MDFFKDERIFFSAGINNKSRILVRRNLNKRIKAIAPFLALDSDPYPVLLNHKIYWIVDAYTSSDRYPLVEPIKLTKEGKQKRFNYARNSVKIIIDAYNGSVDFYIVDQEDPIISTYRRIYPGLFKELSAMPIAFIKHLSYPKAWFTLQMNLYARFHQTDPVIFYQQSEALELASMDEKPVEPYFLTLDLDEFPGEEIEDKDKFVLVSPMSPLGRENLDSIAIAGCLTANHCKEHYQDDIYIYKFPKQIQVEGLPTLKIRETERASEVMILVPDRR
;
A
#
# COMPACT_ATOMS: atom_id res chain seq x y z
N MET A 1 29.31 20.31 3.37
CA MET A 1 29.54 20.83 4.74
C MET A 1 28.59 22.01 4.97
N ASP A 2 27.27 21.80 4.75
CA ASP A 2 26.28 22.88 4.57
C ASP A 2 25.08 22.82 5.53
N PHE A 3 25.07 21.90 6.49
CA PHE A 3 23.89 21.67 7.34
C PHE A 3 23.68 22.76 8.39
N PHE A 4 24.74 23.45 8.81
CA PHE A 4 24.70 24.44 9.88
C PHE A 4 25.45 25.69 9.41
N LYS A 5 24.69 26.71 9.02
CA LYS A 5 25.20 28.03 8.61
C LYS A 5 25.11 29.05 9.76
N ASP A 6 25.21 28.58 11.01
CA ASP A 6 25.12 29.42 12.20
C ASP A 6 26.22 29.08 13.20
N GLU A 7 27.20 29.98 13.32
CA GLU A 7 28.35 29.85 14.21
C GLU A 7 27.94 29.92 15.70
N ARG A 8 26.76 30.48 16.00
CA ARG A 8 26.24 30.58 17.38
C ARG A 8 25.97 29.22 18.02
N ILE A 9 25.87 28.14 17.22
CA ILE A 9 25.78 26.77 17.73
C ILE A 9 27.04 26.38 18.51
N PHE A 10 28.19 26.98 18.23
CA PHE A 10 29.44 26.66 18.94
C PHE A 10 29.67 27.52 20.19
N PHE A 11 29.03 28.69 20.28
CA PHE A 11 29.30 29.69 21.33
C PHE A 11 28.11 29.97 22.25
N SER A 12 26.98 29.30 22.04
CA SER A 12 25.78 29.50 22.87
C SER A 12 25.92 28.84 24.23
N ALA A 13 25.92 29.66 25.29
CA ALA A 13 25.92 29.22 26.69
C ALA A 13 24.67 28.41 27.09
N GLY A 14 23.62 28.40 26.27
CA GLY A 14 22.41 27.60 26.47
C GLY A 14 22.52 26.15 25.99
N ILE A 15 23.60 25.78 25.30
CA ILE A 15 23.83 24.41 24.82
C ILE A 15 24.52 23.61 25.92
N ASN A 16 23.90 22.50 26.31
CA ASN A 16 24.41 21.57 27.30
C ASN A 16 24.39 20.13 26.77
N ASN A 17 24.83 19.18 27.58
CA ASN A 17 24.87 17.75 27.21
C ASN A 17 23.49 17.12 26.93
N LYS A 18 22.38 17.79 27.24
CA LYS A 18 21.00 17.37 26.91
C LYS A 18 20.49 18.01 25.62
N SER A 19 21.17 19.03 25.08
CA SER A 19 20.79 19.68 23.84
C SER A 19 20.91 18.70 22.66
N ARG A 20 19.88 18.67 21.80
CA ARG A 20 19.88 17.84 20.59
C ARG A 20 19.77 18.72 19.36
N ILE A 21 20.59 18.43 18.35
CA ILE A 21 20.52 19.10 17.06
C ILE A 21 19.65 18.26 16.11
N LEU A 22 18.59 18.88 15.58
CA LEU A 22 17.71 18.23 14.61
C LEU A 22 18.30 18.34 13.20
N VAL A 23 18.98 17.27 12.77
CA VAL A 23 19.51 17.15 11.40
C VAL A 23 18.51 16.39 10.53
N ARG A 24 18.28 16.82 9.28
CA ARG A 24 17.35 16.15 8.33
C ARG A 24 15.93 15.98 8.91
N ARG A 25 15.17 17.09 8.95
CA ARG A 25 13.76 17.10 9.40
C ARG A 25 12.80 16.46 8.40
N ASN A 26 13.13 16.50 7.11
CA ASN A 26 12.31 15.89 6.07
C ASN A 26 12.44 14.36 6.13
N LEU A 27 11.30 13.66 6.25
CA LEU A 27 11.23 12.20 6.39
C LEU A 27 11.96 11.50 5.24
N ASN A 28 11.63 11.86 3.99
CA ASN A 28 12.22 11.23 2.81
C ASN A 28 13.74 11.41 2.74
N LYS A 29 14.25 12.60 3.07
CA LYS A 29 15.72 12.85 3.12
C LYS A 29 16.40 12.06 4.23
N ARG A 30 15.72 11.87 5.38
CA ARG A 30 16.24 11.05 6.50
C ARG A 30 16.29 9.58 6.10
N ILE A 31 15.18 9.03 5.60
CA ILE A 31 15.10 7.63 5.20
C ILE A 31 16.10 7.34 4.08
N LYS A 32 16.16 8.17 3.03
CA LYS A 32 17.13 7.98 1.93
C LYS A 32 18.58 8.12 2.36
N ALA A 33 18.87 8.81 3.46
CA ALA A 33 20.23 8.84 4.01
C ALA A 33 20.61 7.53 4.71
N ILE A 34 19.62 6.77 5.20
CA ILE A 34 19.81 5.49 5.90
C ILE A 34 19.72 4.32 4.92
N ALA A 35 18.65 4.27 4.12
CA ALA A 35 18.33 3.20 3.17
C ALA A 35 18.03 3.80 1.77
N PRO A 36 19.05 4.28 1.03
CA PRO A 36 18.87 4.91 -0.28
C PRO A 36 18.34 3.97 -1.36
N PHE A 37 18.43 2.66 -1.12
CA PHE A 37 18.03 1.59 -2.05
C PHE A 37 16.54 1.27 -2.01
N LEU A 38 15.80 1.76 -1.01
CA LEU A 38 14.35 1.63 -0.94
C LEU A 38 13.66 2.75 -1.72
N ALA A 39 12.68 2.40 -2.54
CA ALA A 39 11.76 3.37 -3.12
C ALA A 39 10.70 3.72 -2.07
N LEU A 40 10.47 5.00 -1.81
CA LEU A 40 9.53 5.42 -0.78
C LEU A 40 8.18 5.75 -1.41
N ASP A 41 7.12 5.44 -0.70
CA ASP A 41 5.81 5.99 -1.00
C ASP A 41 5.84 7.53 -0.87
N SER A 42 4.97 8.17 -1.65
CA SER A 42 4.82 9.62 -1.65
C SER A 42 3.91 10.12 -0.52
N ASP A 43 3.10 9.26 0.09
CA ASP A 43 2.06 9.63 1.04
C ASP A 43 2.29 9.00 2.44
N PRO A 44 3.25 9.53 3.22
CA PRO A 44 3.45 9.12 4.60
C PRO A 44 2.29 9.61 5.48
N TYR A 45 1.81 8.76 6.38
CA TYR A 45 0.64 9.08 7.22
C TYR A 45 0.99 9.11 8.71
N PRO A 46 0.37 10.02 9.48
CA PRO A 46 0.62 10.12 10.92
C PRO A 46 -0.25 9.13 11.70
N VAL A 47 0.31 8.56 12.76
CA VAL A 47 -0.40 7.74 13.75
C VAL A 47 -0.16 8.34 15.14
N LEU A 48 -1.23 8.52 15.90
CA LEU A 48 -1.18 8.99 17.27
C LEU A 48 -1.23 7.80 18.23
N LEU A 49 -0.12 7.52 18.91
CA LEU A 49 -0.05 6.48 19.95
C LEU A 49 0.47 7.07 21.24
N ASN A 50 -0.25 6.86 22.34
CA ASN A 50 0.14 7.32 23.68
C ASN A 50 0.53 8.81 23.72
N HIS A 51 -0.27 9.67 23.07
CA HIS A 51 -0.04 11.11 22.93
C HIS A 51 1.26 11.48 22.17
N LYS A 52 1.84 10.55 21.42
CA LYS A 52 2.98 10.78 20.54
C LYS A 52 2.61 10.53 19.09
N ILE A 53 3.15 11.35 18.21
CA ILE A 53 2.96 11.26 16.77
C ILE A 53 4.11 10.44 16.20
N TYR A 54 3.74 9.44 15.42
CA TYR A 54 4.64 8.64 14.60
C TYR A 54 4.25 8.80 13.14
N TRP A 55 5.23 8.88 12.25
CA TRP A 55 4.99 8.79 10.82
C TRP A 55 5.24 7.36 10.37
N ILE A 56 4.28 6.80 9.65
CA ILE A 56 4.46 5.53 8.95
C ILE A 56 4.67 5.84 7.48
N VAL A 57 5.70 5.21 6.91
CA VAL A 57 6.07 5.35 5.50
C VAL A 57 6.20 3.97 4.90
N ASP A 58 5.46 3.73 3.82
CA ASP A 58 5.62 2.54 2.99
C ASP A 58 6.86 2.65 2.11
N ALA A 59 7.55 1.52 1.97
CA ALA A 59 8.77 1.44 1.19
C ALA A 59 8.83 0.15 0.39
N TYR A 60 9.18 0.32 -0.88
CA TYR A 60 9.18 -0.71 -1.90
C TYR A 60 10.60 -1.11 -2.26
N THR A 61 10.83 -2.41 -2.43
CA THR A 61 11.92 -2.86 -3.29
C THR A 61 11.46 -2.78 -4.74
N SER A 62 12.35 -2.41 -5.65
CA SER A 62 12.02 -2.36 -7.09
C SER A 62 13.26 -2.62 -7.93
N SER A 63 13.06 -3.20 -9.11
CA SER A 63 14.12 -3.47 -10.08
C SER A 63 13.58 -3.40 -11.50
N ASP A 64 14.44 -3.04 -12.44
CA ASP A 64 14.20 -3.11 -13.89
C ASP A 64 14.95 -4.27 -14.56
N ARG A 65 15.56 -5.15 -13.74
CA ARG A 65 16.44 -6.25 -14.15
C ARG A 65 16.07 -7.59 -13.52
N TYR A 66 14.85 -7.74 -13.02
CA TYR A 66 14.40 -9.02 -12.50
C TYR A 66 14.35 -10.06 -13.63
N PRO A 67 14.92 -11.25 -13.46
CA PRO A 67 15.09 -12.20 -14.56
C PRO A 67 13.73 -12.72 -15.04
N LEU A 68 13.62 -13.01 -16.34
CA LEU A 68 12.47 -13.68 -16.95
C LEU A 68 11.11 -12.95 -16.80
N VAL A 69 11.11 -11.67 -16.45
CA VAL A 69 9.90 -10.83 -16.38
C VAL A 69 10.02 -9.68 -17.35
N GLU A 70 9.04 -9.55 -18.25
CA GLU A 70 8.98 -8.47 -19.22
C GLU A 70 8.78 -7.11 -18.52
N PRO A 71 9.64 -6.11 -18.76
CA PRO A 71 9.48 -4.82 -18.12
C PRO A 71 8.33 -4.00 -18.67
N ILE A 72 7.55 -3.43 -17.76
CA ILE A 72 6.49 -2.48 -18.09
C ILE A 72 7.03 -1.05 -17.98
N LYS A 73 6.39 -0.13 -18.72
CA LYS A 73 6.59 1.31 -18.57
C LYS A 73 5.36 1.89 -17.89
N LEU A 74 5.55 2.49 -16.72
CA LEU A 74 4.53 3.35 -16.13
C LEU A 74 4.87 4.80 -16.43
N THR A 75 3.86 5.55 -16.88
CA THR A 75 3.94 6.99 -17.03
C THR A 75 3.23 7.61 -15.82
N LYS A 76 3.99 8.28 -14.95
CA LYS A 76 3.44 9.09 -13.85
C LYS A 76 3.98 10.51 -13.99
N GLU A 77 3.09 11.51 -14.02
CA GLU A 77 3.45 12.93 -14.12
C GLU A 77 4.42 13.25 -15.28
N GLY A 78 4.21 12.62 -16.44
CA GLY A 78 5.08 12.79 -17.63
C GLY A 78 6.45 12.12 -17.54
N LYS A 79 6.78 11.46 -16.43
CA LYS A 79 8.00 10.65 -16.29
C LYS A 79 7.69 9.19 -16.56
N GLN A 80 8.37 8.61 -17.53
CA GLN A 80 8.34 7.18 -17.76
C GLN A 80 9.38 6.49 -16.88
N LYS A 81 8.92 5.58 -16.02
CA LYS A 81 9.81 4.68 -15.27
C LYS A 81 9.57 3.26 -15.76
N ARG A 82 10.66 2.62 -16.18
CA ARG A 82 10.67 1.20 -16.53
C ARG A 82 11.03 0.40 -15.27
N PHE A 83 10.25 -0.63 -14.99
CA PHE A 83 10.57 -1.62 -13.98
C PHE A 83 9.87 -2.93 -14.33
N ASN A 84 10.34 -4.03 -13.76
CA ASN A 84 9.77 -5.36 -13.96
C ASN A 84 9.63 -6.14 -12.66
N TYR A 85 9.91 -5.47 -11.54
CA TYR A 85 9.75 -6.02 -10.21
C TYR A 85 9.47 -4.88 -9.23
N ALA A 86 8.49 -5.08 -8.37
CA ALA A 86 8.25 -4.26 -7.20
C ALA A 86 7.55 -5.11 -6.13
N ARG A 87 7.84 -4.84 -4.85
CA ARG A 87 7.14 -5.40 -3.69
C ARG A 87 7.00 -4.34 -2.61
N ASN A 88 5.89 -4.35 -1.86
CA ASN A 88 5.73 -3.52 -0.67
C ASN A 88 6.40 -4.17 0.54
N SER A 89 7.73 -4.10 0.58
CA SER A 89 8.51 -4.99 1.44
C SER A 89 8.76 -4.44 2.83
N VAL A 90 8.66 -3.13 3.03
CA VAL A 90 9.08 -2.49 4.29
C VAL A 90 8.09 -1.42 4.74
N LYS A 91 7.70 -1.48 6.02
CA LYS A 91 7.04 -0.37 6.74
C LYS A 91 8.07 0.34 7.60
N ILE A 92 8.12 1.66 7.50
CA ILE A 92 9.09 2.50 8.23
C ILE A 92 8.34 3.33 9.25
N ILE A 93 8.73 3.25 10.52
CA ILE A 93 8.15 4.05 11.60
C ILE A 93 9.16 5.12 12.01
N ILE A 94 8.71 6.37 12.05
CA ILE A 94 9.52 7.51 12.45
C ILE A 94 8.86 8.23 13.61
N ASP A 95 9.54 8.31 14.74
CA ASP A 95 9.11 9.13 15.88
C ASP A 95 9.24 10.62 15.51
N ALA A 96 8.12 11.36 15.55
CA ALA A 96 8.09 12.76 15.12
C ALA A 96 8.89 13.70 16.05
N TYR A 97 9.16 13.29 17.30
CA TYR A 97 9.84 14.10 18.30
C TYR A 97 11.35 13.91 18.29
N ASN A 98 11.82 12.66 18.32
CA ASN A 98 13.25 12.35 18.38
C ASN A 98 13.86 11.96 17.03
N GLY A 99 13.03 11.63 16.03
CA GLY A 99 13.47 11.27 14.68
C GLY A 99 14.11 9.89 14.56
N SER A 100 13.97 9.02 15.57
CA SER A 100 14.33 7.60 15.49
C SER A 100 13.54 6.96 14.34
N VAL A 101 14.21 6.05 13.62
CA VAL A 101 13.66 5.39 12.44
C VAL A 101 13.80 3.89 12.62
N ASP A 102 12.69 3.18 12.53
CA ASP A 102 12.66 1.72 12.57
C ASP A 102 12.13 1.18 11.24
N PHE A 103 12.78 0.17 10.70
CA PHE A 103 12.39 -0.50 9.45
C PHE A 103 11.88 -1.90 9.77
N TYR A 104 10.65 -2.21 9.39
CA TYR A 104 10.01 -3.51 9.59
C TYR A 104 9.78 -4.19 8.24
N ILE A 105 10.27 -5.42 8.07
CA ILE A 105 10.04 -6.21 6.86
C ILE A 105 8.64 -6.79 6.94
N VAL A 106 7.83 -6.51 5.92
CA VAL A 106 6.45 -6.98 5.78
C VAL A 106 6.36 -8.14 4.81
N ASP A 107 7.04 -8.05 3.67
CA ASP A 107 7.18 -9.16 2.73
C ASP A 107 8.49 -9.92 3.03
N GLN A 108 8.39 -11.02 3.77
CA GLN A 108 9.53 -11.87 4.11
C GLN A 108 10.03 -12.71 2.92
N GLU A 109 9.21 -12.89 1.89
CA GLU A 109 9.51 -13.69 0.71
C GLU A 109 10.25 -12.88 -0.36
N ASP A 110 10.23 -11.55 -0.28
CA ASP A 110 10.97 -10.70 -1.19
C ASP A 110 12.50 -11.00 -1.17
N PRO A 111 13.07 -11.50 -2.30
CA PRO A 111 14.49 -11.83 -2.38
C PRO A 111 15.41 -10.60 -2.31
N ILE A 112 14.95 -9.43 -2.77
CA ILE A 112 15.70 -8.17 -2.73
C ILE A 112 15.83 -7.70 -1.29
N ILE A 113 14.72 -7.63 -0.53
CA ILE A 113 14.80 -7.20 0.87
C ILE A 113 15.57 -8.20 1.73
N SER A 114 15.40 -9.50 1.48
CA SER A 114 16.18 -10.56 2.12
C SER A 114 17.69 -10.39 1.89
N THR A 115 18.09 -9.91 0.72
CA THR A 115 19.50 -9.62 0.42
C THR A 115 20.01 -8.39 1.18
N TYR A 116 19.24 -7.30 1.22
CA TYR A 116 19.62 -6.12 2.01
C TYR A 116 19.66 -6.39 3.52
N ARG A 117 18.76 -7.25 4.03
CA ARG A 117 18.79 -7.72 5.43
C ARG A 117 20.13 -8.41 5.77
N ARG A 118 20.70 -9.19 4.84
CA ARG A 118 22.01 -9.82 5.02
C ARG A 118 23.17 -8.81 4.93
N ILE A 119 23.09 -7.83 4.04
CA ILE A 119 24.14 -6.81 3.85
C ILE A 119 24.22 -5.85 5.05
N TYR A 120 23.07 -5.50 5.64
CA TYR A 120 22.97 -4.55 6.75
C TYR A 120 22.33 -5.19 7.99
N PRO A 121 23.06 -6.07 8.72
CA PRO A 121 22.55 -6.68 9.95
C PRO A 121 22.09 -5.61 10.96
N GLY A 122 20.89 -5.79 11.51
CA GLY A 122 20.31 -4.88 12.51
C GLY A 122 19.58 -3.65 11.95
N LEU A 123 19.64 -3.38 10.64
CA LEU A 123 18.85 -2.29 10.04
C LEU A 123 17.36 -2.62 10.02
N PHE A 124 17.03 -3.87 9.71
CA PHE A 124 15.66 -4.35 9.57
C PHE A 124 15.24 -5.20 10.76
N LYS A 125 13.99 -5.01 11.17
CA LYS A 125 13.29 -5.80 12.18
C LYS A 125 12.24 -6.66 11.50
N GLU A 126 11.93 -7.81 12.10
CA GLU A 126 10.79 -8.62 11.69
C GLU A 126 9.48 -7.90 12.04
N LEU A 127 8.43 -8.10 11.23
CA LEU A 127 7.11 -7.54 11.49
C LEU A 127 6.56 -7.95 12.86
N SER A 128 6.84 -9.16 13.32
CA SER A 128 6.41 -9.66 14.65
C SER A 128 7.03 -8.89 15.82
N ALA A 129 8.11 -8.14 15.61
CA ALA A 129 8.69 -7.23 16.59
C ALA A 129 8.00 -5.86 16.62
N MET A 130 7.08 -5.59 15.68
CA MET A 130 6.30 -4.36 15.66
C MET A 130 5.26 -4.39 16.79
N PRO A 131 5.16 -3.34 17.61
CA PRO A 131 4.11 -3.27 18.62
C PRO A 131 2.71 -3.37 17.99
N ILE A 132 1.83 -4.19 18.58
CA ILE A 132 0.46 -4.44 18.10
C ILE A 132 -0.31 -3.14 17.82
N ALA A 133 -0.08 -2.11 18.63
CA ALA A 133 -0.69 -0.79 18.45
C ALA A 133 -0.39 -0.19 17.07
N PHE A 134 0.80 -0.40 16.51
CA PHE A 134 1.12 0.05 15.16
C PHE A 134 0.47 -0.83 14.08
N ILE A 135 0.44 -2.15 14.29
CA ILE A 135 -0.16 -3.11 13.34
C ILE A 135 -1.61 -2.72 13.04
N LYS A 136 -2.39 -2.38 14.09
CA LYS A 136 -3.78 -1.91 13.97
C LYS A 136 -3.96 -0.62 13.14
N HIS A 137 -2.91 0.16 12.96
CA HIS A 137 -2.92 1.40 12.19
C HIS A 137 -2.22 1.27 10.83
N LEU A 138 -1.81 0.07 10.43
CA LEU A 138 -1.25 -0.14 9.11
C LEU A 138 -2.35 -0.06 8.05
N SER A 139 -2.17 0.83 7.08
CA SER A 139 -3.04 0.93 5.91
C SER A 139 -2.42 0.20 4.72
N TYR A 140 -3.28 -0.19 3.77
CA TYR A 140 -2.83 -0.62 2.46
C TYR A 140 -2.38 0.61 1.65
N PRO A 141 -1.20 0.61 1.01
CA PRO A 141 -0.73 1.82 0.35
C PRO A 141 -1.52 2.09 -0.92
N LYS A 142 -2.07 3.30 -1.05
CA LYS A 142 -2.90 3.67 -2.19
C LYS A 142 -2.16 3.53 -3.52
N ALA A 143 -0.94 4.04 -3.61
CA ALA A 143 -0.16 3.96 -4.84
C ALA A 143 0.18 2.52 -5.25
N TRP A 144 0.44 1.65 -4.27
CA TRP A 144 0.68 0.23 -4.48
C TRP A 144 -0.56 -0.48 -5.03
N PHE A 145 -1.70 -0.26 -4.39
CA PHE A 145 -2.98 -0.82 -4.83
C PHE A 145 -3.38 -0.32 -6.22
N THR A 146 -3.26 0.98 -6.50
CA THR A 146 -3.51 1.53 -7.83
C THR A 146 -2.66 0.86 -8.89
N LEU A 147 -1.38 0.58 -8.60
CA LEU A 147 -0.51 -0.16 -9.51
C LEU A 147 -1.01 -1.58 -9.73
N GLN A 148 -1.31 -2.32 -8.67
CA GLN A 148 -1.84 -3.68 -8.76
C GLN A 148 -3.14 -3.74 -9.55
N MET A 149 -4.05 -2.79 -9.36
CA MET A 149 -5.32 -2.75 -10.10
C MET A 149 -5.14 -2.41 -11.57
N ASN A 150 -4.23 -1.50 -11.92
CA ASN A 150 -3.89 -1.24 -13.32
C ASN A 150 -3.26 -2.46 -14.02
N LEU A 151 -2.47 -3.26 -13.29
CA LEU A 151 -1.92 -4.50 -13.80
C LEU A 151 -2.99 -5.58 -13.93
N TYR A 152 -3.81 -5.76 -12.90
CA TYR A 152 -4.92 -6.71 -12.90
C TYR A 152 -5.90 -6.41 -14.04
N ALA A 153 -6.26 -5.14 -14.24
CA ALA A 153 -7.15 -4.70 -15.32
C ALA A 153 -6.71 -5.20 -16.70
N ARG A 154 -5.39 -5.30 -16.92
CA ARG A 154 -4.79 -5.78 -18.17
C ARG A 154 -4.53 -7.28 -18.18
N PHE A 155 -4.09 -7.87 -17.06
CA PHE A 155 -3.48 -9.20 -17.02
C PHE A 155 -4.26 -10.24 -16.19
N HIS A 156 -5.48 -9.94 -15.75
CA HIS A 156 -6.30 -10.89 -14.98
C HIS A 156 -6.77 -12.11 -15.79
N GLN A 157 -6.70 -12.04 -17.12
CA GLN A 157 -7.14 -13.11 -18.00
C GLN A 157 -6.05 -14.17 -18.15
N THR A 158 -6.43 -15.42 -17.92
CA THR A 158 -5.53 -16.57 -18.09
C THR A 158 -5.61 -17.18 -19.48
N ASP A 159 -6.73 -16.99 -20.20
CA ASP A 159 -6.91 -17.45 -21.58
C ASP A 159 -6.22 -16.49 -22.57
N PRO A 160 -5.21 -16.95 -23.33
CA PRO A 160 -4.50 -16.10 -24.29
C PRO A 160 -5.39 -15.55 -25.41
N VAL A 161 -6.39 -16.29 -25.87
CA VAL A 161 -7.28 -15.87 -26.97
C VAL A 161 -8.12 -14.69 -26.52
N ILE A 162 -8.70 -14.77 -25.32
CA ILE A 162 -9.48 -13.68 -24.71
C ILE A 162 -8.58 -12.46 -24.47
N PHE A 163 -7.37 -12.68 -23.97
CA PHE A 163 -6.38 -11.63 -23.76
C PHE A 163 -6.00 -10.88 -25.04
N TYR A 164 -5.72 -11.60 -26.13
CA TYR A 164 -5.40 -10.98 -27.42
C TYR A 164 -6.59 -10.22 -28.02
N GLN A 165 -7.81 -10.68 -27.77
CA GLN A 165 -9.03 -10.03 -28.25
C GLN A 165 -9.42 -8.81 -27.41
N GLN A 166 -8.86 -8.65 -26.21
CA GLN A 166 -9.22 -7.62 -25.23
C GLN A 166 -10.73 -7.57 -24.91
N SER A 167 -11.46 -8.66 -25.15
CA SER A 167 -12.92 -8.69 -25.10
C SER A 167 -13.49 -8.54 -23.68
N GLU A 168 -12.68 -8.88 -22.67
CA GLU A 168 -13.00 -8.72 -21.25
C GLU A 168 -11.98 -7.84 -20.52
N ALA A 169 -11.22 -7.00 -21.25
CA ALA A 169 -10.29 -6.08 -20.61
C ALA A 169 -11.03 -5.13 -19.66
N LEU A 170 -10.44 -4.85 -18.52
CA LEU A 170 -11.01 -3.92 -17.54
C LEU A 170 -10.21 -2.61 -17.54
N GLU A 171 -10.80 -1.60 -16.91
CA GLU A 171 -10.15 -0.35 -16.53
C GLU A 171 -10.66 0.09 -15.16
N LEU A 172 -9.96 1.05 -14.55
CA LEU A 172 -10.51 1.74 -13.37
C LEU A 172 -11.80 2.44 -13.80
N ALA A 173 -12.86 2.30 -13.02
CA ALA A 173 -14.12 2.96 -13.32
C ALA A 173 -13.90 4.47 -13.47
N SER A 174 -14.66 5.11 -14.36
CA SER A 174 -14.55 6.55 -14.59
C SER A 174 -15.81 7.28 -14.15
N MET A 175 -15.63 8.54 -13.75
CA MET A 175 -16.71 9.47 -13.44
C MET A 175 -16.37 10.80 -14.11
N ASP A 176 -17.29 11.37 -14.88
CA ASP A 176 -17.06 12.57 -15.71
C ASP A 176 -15.80 12.45 -16.60
N GLU A 177 -15.67 11.31 -17.30
CA GLU A 177 -14.53 10.95 -18.18
C GLU A 177 -13.16 10.88 -17.47
N LYS A 178 -13.13 10.89 -16.13
CA LYS A 178 -11.90 10.78 -15.35
C LYS A 178 -11.86 9.46 -14.59
N PRO A 179 -10.76 8.70 -14.66
CA PRO A 179 -10.59 7.52 -13.83
C PRO A 179 -10.75 7.87 -12.35
N VAL A 180 -11.55 7.08 -11.66
CA VAL A 180 -11.67 7.15 -10.21
C VAL A 180 -10.48 6.41 -9.62
N GLU A 181 -9.60 7.16 -8.97
CA GLU A 181 -8.51 6.54 -8.22
C GLU A 181 -9.06 5.79 -7.00
N PRO A 182 -8.38 4.71 -6.57
CA PRO A 182 -8.77 4.02 -5.34
C PRO A 182 -8.88 4.97 -4.14
N TYR A 183 -9.86 4.73 -3.29
CA TYR A 183 -10.21 5.60 -2.18
C TYR A 183 -10.55 4.80 -0.93
N PHE A 184 -10.26 5.38 0.23
CA PHE A 184 -10.52 4.73 1.50
C PHE A 184 -12.00 4.84 1.87
N LEU A 185 -12.56 3.74 2.37
CA LEU A 185 -13.88 3.66 2.95
C LEU A 185 -13.81 2.92 4.29
N THR A 186 -14.65 3.35 5.23
CA THR A 186 -14.97 2.52 6.40
C THR A 186 -16.21 1.72 6.05
N LEU A 187 -16.09 0.39 6.03
CA LEU A 187 -17.18 -0.53 5.74
C LEU A 187 -17.50 -1.35 6.98
N ASP A 188 -18.78 -1.57 7.24
CA ASP A 188 -19.25 -2.62 8.15
C ASP A 188 -19.27 -3.92 7.33
N LEU A 189 -18.32 -4.81 7.61
CA LEU A 189 -18.21 -6.12 6.95
C LEU A 189 -18.51 -7.20 7.97
N ASP A 190 -19.66 -7.88 7.83
CA ASP A 190 -19.93 -9.11 8.55
C ASP A 190 -19.04 -10.22 7.96
N GLU A 191 -17.89 -10.45 8.58
CA GLU A 191 -16.97 -11.52 8.23
C GLU A 191 -17.60 -12.87 8.66
N PHE A 192 -18.35 -13.48 7.74
CA PHE A 192 -18.98 -14.79 7.85
C PHE A 192 -20.16 -14.90 8.85
N PRO A 193 -21.28 -15.57 8.46
CA PRO A 193 -22.41 -15.78 9.36
C PRO A 193 -22.01 -16.71 10.52
N GLY A 194 -22.05 -16.19 11.75
CA GLY A 194 -21.91 -16.97 12.99
C GLY A 194 -20.73 -16.61 13.90
N GLU A 195 -19.86 -15.67 13.51
CA GLU A 195 -18.78 -15.17 14.39
C GLU A 195 -19.08 -13.76 14.89
N GLU A 196 -19.17 -13.59 16.22
CA GLU A 196 -19.21 -12.25 16.83
C GLU A 196 -17.81 -11.64 16.80
N ILE A 197 -17.61 -10.66 15.93
CA ILE A 197 -16.34 -9.94 15.82
C ILE A 197 -16.47 -8.57 16.48
N GLU A 198 -15.51 -8.27 17.35
CA GLU A 198 -15.44 -7.08 18.20
C GLU A 198 -15.20 -5.78 17.42
N ASP A 199 -14.53 -5.86 16.26
CA ASP A 199 -14.24 -4.75 15.35
C ASP A 199 -14.92 -5.00 13.99
N LYS A 200 -16.15 -4.49 13.83
CA LYS A 200 -16.94 -4.58 12.60
C LYS A 200 -16.58 -3.54 11.54
N ASP A 201 -16.17 -2.36 11.99
CA ASP A 201 -15.75 -1.26 11.11
C ASP A 201 -14.36 -1.52 10.54
N LYS A 202 -14.28 -1.73 9.22
CA LYS A 202 -13.03 -1.97 8.49
C LYS A 202 -12.66 -0.76 7.66
N PHE A 203 -11.48 -0.19 7.92
CA PHE A 203 -10.90 0.85 7.10
C PHE A 203 -10.15 0.21 5.92
N VAL A 204 -10.76 0.27 4.74
CA VAL A 204 -10.32 -0.48 3.55
C VAL A 204 -10.17 0.44 2.35
N LEU A 205 -9.35 0.03 1.40
CA LEU A 205 -9.13 0.74 0.15
C LEU A 205 -9.98 0.08 -0.94
N VAL A 206 -10.78 0.87 -1.64
CA VAL A 206 -11.74 0.39 -2.63
C VAL A 206 -11.39 0.93 -4.01
N SER A 207 -11.45 0.05 -5.02
CA SER A 207 -11.23 0.38 -6.43
C SER A 207 -12.32 -0.24 -7.29
N PRO A 208 -13.33 0.54 -7.72
CA PRO A 208 -14.32 0.09 -8.68
C PRO A 208 -13.69 -0.07 -10.07
N MET A 209 -14.11 -1.12 -10.79
CA MET A 209 -13.58 -1.50 -12.10
C MET A 209 -14.73 -1.68 -13.09
N SER A 210 -14.50 -1.21 -14.32
CA SER A 210 -15.45 -1.29 -15.42
C SER A 210 -14.82 -2.04 -16.60
N PRO A 211 -15.61 -2.67 -17.48
CA PRO A 211 -15.10 -3.13 -18.77
C PRO A 211 -14.57 -1.93 -19.56
N LEU A 212 -13.51 -2.17 -20.33
CA LEU A 212 -12.86 -1.15 -21.15
C LEU A 212 -13.88 -0.39 -22.02
N GLY A 213 -13.98 0.92 -21.84
CA GLY A 213 -14.87 1.80 -22.61
C GLY A 213 -16.35 1.73 -22.19
N ARG A 214 -16.66 1.20 -21.00
CA ARG A 214 -18.03 1.14 -20.47
C ARG A 214 -18.15 1.84 -19.12
N GLU A 215 -19.30 2.46 -18.90
CA GLU A 215 -19.59 3.16 -17.64
C GLU A 215 -20.09 2.22 -16.52
N ASN A 216 -20.69 1.09 -16.88
CA ASN A 216 -21.19 0.11 -15.91
C ASN A 216 -20.04 -0.62 -15.20
N LEU A 217 -20.22 -0.85 -13.89
CA LEU A 217 -19.25 -1.61 -13.10
C LEU A 217 -19.28 -3.11 -13.43
N ASP A 218 -18.10 -3.70 -13.55
CA ASP A 218 -17.89 -5.16 -13.62
C ASP A 218 -17.57 -5.73 -12.24
N SER A 219 -16.68 -5.06 -11.52
CA SER A 219 -16.16 -5.56 -10.25
C SER A 219 -15.74 -4.43 -9.31
N ILE A 220 -15.64 -4.76 -8.02
CA ILE A 220 -15.03 -3.90 -7.01
C ILE A 220 -13.88 -4.66 -6.37
N ALA A 221 -12.69 -4.06 -6.41
CA ALA A 221 -11.54 -4.52 -5.68
C ALA A 221 -11.48 -3.85 -4.30
N ILE A 222 -11.25 -4.63 -3.25
CA ILE A 222 -11.10 -4.15 -1.88
C ILE A 222 -9.76 -4.66 -1.35
N ALA A 223 -8.93 -3.76 -0.82
CA ALA A 223 -7.64 -4.07 -0.24
C ALA A 223 -7.55 -3.54 1.19
N GLY A 224 -6.86 -4.30 2.03
CA GLY A 224 -6.67 -3.95 3.42
C GLY A 224 -6.93 -5.14 4.31
N CYS A 225 -7.08 -4.85 5.59
CA CYS A 225 -7.23 -5.89 6.57
C CYS A 225 -8.70 -6.30 6.72
N LEU A 226 -9.07 -7.36 6.01
CA LEU A 226 -10.46 -7.78 5.79
C LEU A 226 -10.87 -9.01 6.60
N THR A 227 -9.96 -9.56 7.41
CA THR A 227 -10.22 -10.71 8.29
C THR A 227 -9.71 -10.43 9.69
N ALA A 228 -10.53 -10.59 10.72
CA ALA A 228 -10.25 -10.22 12.10
C ALA A 228 -8.97 -10.88 12.64
N ASN A 229 -8.74 -12.15 12.29
CA ASN A 229 -7.52 -12.88 12.65
C ASN A 229 -6.26 -12.26 12.02
N HIS A 230 -6.39 -11.71 10.81
CA HIS A 230 -5.28 -11.10 10.07
C HIS A 230 -5.03 -9.64 10.46
N CYS A 231 -5.87 -9.02 11.30
CA CYS A 231 -5.77 -7.61 11.70
C CYS A 231 -5.38 -7.38 13.15
N LYS A 232 -5.57 -8.39 14.01
CA LYS A 232 -5.27 -8.28 15.45
C LYS A 232 -3.80 -8.55 15.76
N GLU A 233 -3.17 -9.49 15.08
CA GLU A 233 -1.82 -9.98 15.42
C GLU A 233 -0.83 -9.97 14.25
N HIS A 234 -1.32 -9.87 13.02
CA HIS A 234 -0.50 -9.90 11.81
C HIS A 234 -0.92 -8.74 10.89
N TYR A 235 -0.13 -8.45 9.87
CA TYR A 235 -0.53 -7.62 8.74
C TYR A 235 -0.54 -8.53 7.51
N GLN A 236 -1.62 -8.51 6.76
CA GLN A 236 -1.72 -9.23 5.50
C GLN A 236 -2.21 -8.30 4.40
N ASP A 237 -1.57 -8.40 3.24
CA ASP A 237 -1.79 -7.58 2.07
C ASP A 237 -2.77 -8.22 1.09
N ASP A 238 -3.93 -8.65 1.60
CA ASP A 238 -4.95 -9.29 0.78
C ASP A 238 -5.74 -8.28 -0.05
N ILE A 239 -6.05 -8.67 -1.29
CA ILE A 239 -6.97 -7.97 -2.18
C ILE A 239 -8.10 -8.94 -2.53
N TYR A 240 -9.34 -8.48 -2.38
CA TYR A 240 -10.53 -9.24 -2.73
C TYR A 240 -11.21 -8.56 -3.91
N ILE A 241 -11.45 -9.32 -4.98
CA ILE A 241 -12.20 -8.86 -6.16
C ILE A 241 -13.61 -9.43 -6.07
N TYR A 242 -14.59 -8.55 -5.93
CA TYR A 242 -16.02 -8.88 -5.95
C TYR A 242 -16.56 -8.64 -7.36
N LYS A 243 -16.95 -9.70 -8.06
CA LYS A 243 -17.52 -9.61 -9.41
C LYS A 243 -19.04 -9.53 -9.38
N PHE A 244 -19.58 -8.53 -10.06
CA PHE A 244 -21.02 -8.39 -10.23
C PHE A 244 -21.54 -9.39 -11.27
N PRO A 245 -22.75 -9.94 -11.07
CA PRO A 245 -23.39 -10.75 -12.09
C PRO A 245 -23.61 -9.94 -13.37
N LYS A 246 -23.27 -10.50 -14.55
CA LYS A 246 -23.44 -9.85 -15.87
C LYS A 246 -24.89 -9.41 -16.19
N GLN A 247 -25.86 -9.80 -15.36
CA GLN A 247 -27.30 -9.52 -15.51
C GLN A 247 -27.78 -8.32 -14.67
N ILE A 248 -26.95 -7.79 -13.77
CA ILE A 248 -27.31 -6.64 -12.92
C ILE A 248 -26.55 -5.42 -13.42
N GLN A 249 -27.30 -4.38 -13.82
CA GLN A 249 -26.71 -3.09 -14.16
C GLN A 249 -26.54 -2.28 -12.87
N VAL A 250 -25.33 -2.26 -12.33
CA VAL A 250 -24.97 -1.37 -11.22
C VAL A 250 -24.55 -0.03 -11.82
N GLU A 251 -25.39 1.00 -11.63
CA GLU A 251 -25.05 2.38 -11.99
C GLU A 251 -23.81 2.84 -11.19
N GLY A 252 -23.00 3.72 -11.78
CA GLY A 252 -21.67 4.11 -11.30
C GLY A 252 -21.62 4.71 -9.87
N LEU A 253 -20.42 5.16 -9.48
CA LEU A 253 -20.09 5.59 -8.11
C LEU A 253 -21.13 6.45 -7.34
N PRO A 254 -21.89 7.39 -7.95
CA PRO A 254 -22.83 8.22 -7.20
C PRO A 254 -23.93 7.44 -6.46
N THR A 255 -24.23 6.20 -6.87
CA THR A 255 -25.41 5.45 -6.40
C THR A 255 -25.07 4.13 -5.68
N LEU A 256 -23.78 3.85 -5.44
CA LEU A 256 -23.30 2.59 -4.88
C LEU A 256 -23.81 2.39 -3.43
N LYS A 257 -24.96 1.72 -3.29
CA LYS A 257 -25.48 1.19 -2.02
C LYS A 257 -25.34 -0.33 -2.07
N ILE A 258 -24.28 -0.86 -1.45
CA ILE A 258 -24.13 -2.31 -1.27
C ILE A 258 -25.22 -2.75 -0.29
N ARG A 259 -26.33 -3.29 -0.80
CA ARG A 259 -27.35 -3.97 0.00
C ARG A 259 -27.03 -5.46 -0.02
N GLU A 260 -27.11 -6.09 1.15
CA GLU A 260 -26.90 -7.52 1.44
C GLU A 260 -27.62 -8.49 0.47
N THR A 261 -28.63 -8.02 -0.28
CA THR A 261 -29.37 -8.78 -1.29
C THR A 261 -28.69 -8.94 -2.65
N GLU A 262 -27.65 -8.16 -2.99
CA GLU A 262 -26.89 -8.31 -4.24
C GLU A 262 -25.71 -9.26 -4.01
N ARG A 263 -25.97 -10.57 -4.09
CA ARG A 263 -24.93 -11.59 -3.95
C ARG A 263 -23.88 -11.42 -5.04
N ALA A 264 -22.64 -11.10 -4.63
CA ALA A 264 -21.47 -11.24 -5.49
C ALA A 264 -21.43 -12.67 -6.04
N SER A 265 -21.24 -12.78 -7.35
CA SER A 265 -21.27 -14.09 -8.02
C SER A 265 -19.99 -14.90 -7.80
N GLU A 266 -18.88 -14.21 -7.51
CA GLU A 266 -17.57 -14.80 -7.26
C GLU A 266 -16.72 -13.82 -6.44
N VAL A 267 -16.03 -14.31 -5.40
CA VAL A 267 -15.01 -13.56 -4.64
C VAL A 267 -13.67 -14.19 -4.98
N MET A 268 -12.82 -13.45 -5.69
CA MET A 268 -11.46 -13.89 -5.99
C MET A 268 -10.48 -13.22 -5.04
N ILE A 269 -9.76 -14.02 -4.25
CA ILE A 269 -8.70 -13.54 -3.38
C ILE A 269 -7.42 -13.45 -4.21
N LEU A 270 -6.99 -12.23 -4.50
CA LEU A 270 -5.66 -11.97 -5.04
C LEU A 270 -4.68 -11.93 -3.87
N VAL A 271 -4.12 -13.08 -3.54
CA VAL A 271 -2.90 -13.16 -2.74
C VAL A 271 -1.73 -12.93 -3.72
N PRO A 272 -0.86 -11.93 -3.52
CA PRO A 272 0.32 -11.77 -4.37
C PRO A 272 1.09 -13.10 -4.43
N ASP A 273 1.40 -13.60 -5.64
CA ASP A 273 2.00 -14.93 -5.84
C ASP A 273 3.24 -15.10 -4.94
N ARG A 274 3.12 -16.04 -3.99
CA ARG A 274 4.05 -16.35 -2.90
C ARG A 274 5.02 -17.47 -3.31
N ARG A 275 5.76 -17.26 -4.40
CA ARG A 275 6.77 -18.21 -4.90
C ARG A 275 8.19 -17.82 -4.51
#